data_AF-A0A4Q4UNX5-F1
#
_entry.id   AF-A0A4Q4UNX5-F1
#
_cell.length_a   1.000
_cell.length_b   1.000
_cell.length_c   1.000
_cell.angle_alpha   90.00
_cell.angle_beta   90.00
_cell.angle_gamma   90.00
#
_symmetry.space_group_name_H-M   'P 1'
#
loop_
_entity.id
_entity.type
_entity.pdbx_description
1 polymer ?
#
loop_
_entity_poly.entity_id
_entity_poly.type
_entity_poly.pdbx_seq_one_letter_code
_entity_poly.pdbx_strand_id
1 'polypeptide(L)'
;MDRKLVFAHYFFWKPGSKLQNSLAGLLRSLLHDALESCRELIIDVLPEAWDQVKSTTWQLQTSLRISENDIREAFSRLIKHTNLYKKHSFCFFIDGLDEYEGTRQYDHRDMVDLLCSWTQAAPNEVKICVSSREHNVFTNAFHSENRPRLHDLTDQG
;
A
#
# COMPACT_ATOMS: atom_id res chain seq x y z
N MET A 1 17.80 -4.36 -17.88
CA MET A 1 18.16 -4.77 -16.51
C MET A 1 16.88 -5.24 -15.85
N ASP A 2 16.91 -6.42 -15.24
CA ASP A 2 15.76 -6.95 -14.52
C ASP A 2 15.56 -6.17 -13.21
N ARG A 3 14.30 -5.81 -12.93
CA ARG A 3 13.90 -5.16 -11.69
C ARG A 3 13.48 -6.23 -10.68
N LYS A 4 13.80 -6.04 -9.41
CA LYS A 4 13.29 -6.88 -8.33
C LYS A 4 11.80 -6.56 -8.10
N LEU A 5 10.95 -7.56 -8.23
CA LEU A 5 9.52 -7.43 -7.92
C LEU A 5 9.32 -7.57 -6.41
N VAL A 6 8.66 -6.58 -5.82
CA VAL A 6 8.35 -6.48 -4.40
C VAL A 6 6.85 -6.68 -4.22
N PHE A 7 6.48 -7.63 -3.38
CA PHE A 7 5.11 -7.90 -3.04
C PHE A 7 4.79 -7.33 -1.66
N ALA A 8 3.61 -6.73 -1.53
CA ALA A 8 3.09 -6.33 -0.22
C ALA A 8 1.59 -6.64 -0.15
N HIS A 9 1.15 -7.05 1.04
CA HIS A 9 -0.18 -7.58 1.23
C HIS A 9 -0.92 -6.83 2.33
N TYR A 10 -2.23 -6.70 2.15
CA TYR A 10 -3.11 -6.15 3.17
C TYR A 10 -4.48 -6.79 3.12
N PHE A 11 -5.10 -6.94 4.28
CA PHE A 11 -6.46 -7.40 4.42
C PHE A 11 -7.22 -6.49 5.36
N PHE A 12 -8.30 -5.89 4.87
CA PHE A 12 -9.30 -5.26 5.71
C PHE A 12 -10.16 -6.33 6.36
N TRP A 13 -10.38 -6.21 7.68
CA TRP A 13 -11.18 -7.19 8.42
C TRP A 13 -12.09 -6.47 9.40
N LYS A 14 -13.39 -6.41 9.11
CA LYS A 14 -14.39 -5.63 9.86
C LYS A 14 -14.44 -5.93 11.37
N PRO A 15 -14.30 -7.18 11.86
CA PRO A 15 -14.15 -7.47 13.30
C PRO A 15 -12.82 -7.01 13.91
N GLY A 16 -11.85 -6.62 13.07
CA GLY A 16 -10.55 -6.11 13.45
C GLY A 16 -10.60 -4.73 14.10
N SER A 17 -9.42 -4.24 14.48
CA SER A 17 -9.25 -2.93 15.10
C SER A 17 -9.47 -1.80 14.10
N LYS A 18 -9.79 -0.60 14.62
CA LYS A 18 -9.85 0.64 13.82
C LYS A 18 -8.60 0.86 12.97
N LEU A 19 -7.43 0.48 13.48
CA LEU A 19 -6.19 0.60 12.72
C LEU A 19 -6.19 -0.36 11.52
N GLN A 20 -6.56 -1.63 11.73
CA GLN A 20 -6.70 -2.65 10.66
C GLN A 20 -7.75 -2.28 9.61
N ASN A 21 -8.72 -1.45 9.95
CA ASN A 21 -9.74 -1.01 9.01
C ASN A 21 -9.50 0.39 8.43
N SER A 22 -8.33 1.00 8.69
CA SER A 22 -8.01 2.37 8.28
C SER A 22 -6.96 2.44 7.17
N LEU A 23 -6.91 3.60 6.51
CA LEU A 23 -5.82 3.95 5.58
C LEU A 23 -4.45 3.94 6.28
N ALA A 24 -4.39 4.31 7.56
CA ALA A 24 -3.13 4.28 8.30
C ALA A 24 -2.60 2.85 8.47
N GLY A 25 -3.49 1.87 8.71
CA GLY A 25 -3.13 0.45 8.74
C GLY A 25 -2.62 -0.04 7.39
N LEU A 26 -3.38 0.26 6.31
CA LEU A 26 -3.01 -0.09 4.94
C LEU A 26 -1.60 0.38 4.59
N LEU A 27 -1.33 1.69 4.75
CA LEU A 27 -0.02 2.27 4.41
C LEU A 27 1.10 1.67 5.25
N ARG A 28 0.86 1.45 6.55
CA ARG A 28 1.86 0.90 7.47
C ARG A 28 2.25 -0.52 7.09
N SER A 29 1.28 -1.37 6.82
CA SER A 29 1.52 -2.77 6.43
C SER A 29 2.18 -2.87 5.06
N LEU A 30 1.68 -2.15 4.06
CA LEU A 30 2.29 -2.19 2.73
C LEU A 30 3.73 -1.65 2.73
N LEU A 31 3.99 -0.58 3.49
CA LEU A 31 5.35 -0.06 3.68
C LEU A 31 6.24 -1.09 4.37
N HIS A 32 5.73 -1.71 5.44
CA HIS A 32 6.48 -2.73 6.20
C HIS A 32 6.90 -3.89 5.30
N ASP A 33 5.97 -4.51 4.58
CA ASP A 33 6.26 -5.65 3.68
C ASP A 33 7.28 -5.29 2.59
N ALA A 34 7.16 -4.09 2.02
CA ALA A 34 8.09 -3.60 1.00
C ALA A 34 9.52 -3.43 1.57
N LEU A 35 9.63 -2.85 2.76
CA LEU A 35 10.91 -2.62 3.43
C LEU A 35 11.52 -3.92 3.99
N GLU A 36 10.70 -4.86 4.43
CA GLU A 36 11.14 -6.18 4.87
C GLU A 36 11.74 -6.96 3.69
N SER A 37 11.09 -6.89 2.53
CA SER A 37 11.55 -7.51 1.28
C SER A 37 12.80 -6.85 0.71
N CYS A 38 12.93 -5.53 0.83
CA CYS A 38 14.02 -4.72 0.29
C CYS A 38 14.48 -3.67 1.32
N ARG A 39 15.35 -4.07 2.25
CA ARG A 39 15.85 -3.19 3.33
C ARG A 39 16.65 -2.00 2.81
N GLU A 40 17.22 -2.11 1.61
CA GLU A 40 17.92 -1.01 0.94
C GLU A 40 17.02 0.20 0.68
N LEU A 41 15.69 0.00 0.56
CA LEU A 41 14.72 1.08 0.35
C LEU A 41 14.57 1.99 1.57
N ILE A 42 14.93 1.53 2.78
CA ILE A 42 14.75 2.28 4.03
C ILE A 42 15.43 3.65 3.94
N ILE A 43 16.62 3.71 3.32
CA ILE A 43 17.39 4.95 3.18
C ILE A 43 16.66 5.96 2.29
N ASP A 44 15.97 5.48 1.26
CA ASP A 44 15.29 6.33 0.29
C ASP A 44 13.92 6.82 0.78
N VAL A 45 13.21 6.00 1.57
CA VAL A 45 11.83 6.33 2.00
C VAL A 45 11.76 6.86 3.44
N LEU A 46 12.70 6.48 4.31
CA LEU A 46 12.80 6.92 5.71
C LEU A 46 14.20 7.51 6.05
N PRO A 47 14.76 8.45 5.25
CA PRO A 47 16.07 9.04 5.48
C PRO A 47 16.21 9.68 6.87
N GLU A 48 15.19 10.38 7.36
CA GLU A 48 15.24 11.05 8.67
C GLU A 48 15.35 10.05 9.82
N ALA A 49 14.62 8.93 9.73
CA ALA A 49 14.71 7.85 10.70
C ALA A 49 16.06 7.14 10.61
N TRP A 50 16.59 6.96 9.40
CA TRP A 50 17.89 6.35 9.17
C TRP A 50 19.03 7.18 9.76
N ASP A 51 19.00 8.50 9.60
CA ASP A 51 20.01 9.40 10.15
C ASP A 51 19.96 9.48 11.68
N GLN A 52 18.76 9.43 12.28
CA GLN A 52 18.60 9.32 13.73
C GLN A 52 19.22 8.03 14.27
N VAL A 53 18.99 6.90 13.60
CA VAL A 53 19.56 5.60 14.02
C VAL A 53 21.08 5.59 13.92
N LYS A 54 21.66 6.25 12.91
CA LYS A 54 23.13 6.36 12.76
C LYS A 54 23.80 7.25 13.79
N SER A 55 23.14 8.34 14.17
CA SER A 55 23.68 9.34 15.10
C SER A 55 23.53 8.93 16.57
N THR A 56 22.75 7.88 16.85
CA THR A 56 22.40 7.44 18.20
C THR A 56 23.17 6.17 18.59
N THR A 57 23.78 6.15 19.79
CA THR A 57 24.40 4.94 20.36
C THR A 57 23.36 3.82 20.51
N TRP A 58 23.73 2.56 20.26
CA TRP A 58 22.85 1.37 20.27
C TRP A 58 21.86 1.30 21.46
N GLN A 59 22.26 1.80 22.64
CA GLN A 59 21.44 1.81 23.86
C GLN A 59 20.25 2.80 23.85
N LEU A 60 20.22 3.77 22.93
CA LEU A 60 19.18 4.80 22.80
C LEU A 60 18.28 4.61 21.55
N GLN A 61 18.55 3.59 20.72
CA GLN A 61 17.77 3.29 19.51
C GLN A 61 16.30 2.94 19.79
N THR A 62 15.96 2.56 21.03
CA THR A 62 14.59 2.28 21.48
C THR A 62 13.66 3.51 21.49
N SER A 63 14.17 4.70 21.23
CA SER A 63 13.41 5.95 21.19
C SER A 63 12.90 6.36 19.81
N LEU A 64 13.27 5.64 18.73
CA LEU A 64 12.83 5.99 17.38
C LEU A 64 11.29 5.88 17.29
N ARG A 65 10.64 7.03 17.10
CA ARG A 65 9.19 7.11 16.92
C ARG A 65 8.89 7.48 15.49
N ILE A 66 8.35 6.52 14.74
CA ILE A 66 7.80 6.76 13.40
C ILE A 66 6.32 7.09 13.56
N SER A 67 5.97 8.36 13.31
CA SER A 67 4.59 8.84 13.36
C SER A 67 3.79 8.39 12.14
N GLU A 68 2.47 8.57 12.18
CA GLU A 68 1.62 8.32 11.00
C GLU A 68 1.95 9.23 9.81
N ASN A 69 2.39 10.46 10.09
CA ASN A 69 2.81 11.38 9.04
C ASN A 69 4.10 10.88 8.34
N ASP A 70 5.03 10.34 9.12
CA ASP A 70 6.27 9.75 8.58
C ASP A 70 5.96 8.54 7.69
N ILE A 71 4.98 7.71 8.06
CA ILE A 71 4.53 6.57 7.25
C ILE A 71 3.90 7.05 5.95
N ARG A 72 3.04 8.07 6.00
CA ARG A 72 2.41 8.66 4.81
C ARG A 72 3.44 9.24 3.85
N GLU A 73 4.41 9.98 4.38
CA GLU A 73 5.48 10.56 3.60
C GLU A 73 6.40 9.49 3.01
N ALA A 74 6.80 8.49 3.81
CA ALA A 74 7.59 7.36 3.33
C ALA A 74 6.90 6.58 2.22
N PHE A 75 5.59 6.31 2.36
CA PHE A 75 4.82 5.66 1.30
C PHE A 75 4.69 6.56 0.06
N SER A 76 4.49 7.87 0.23
CA SER A 76 4.50 8.83 -0.88
C SER A 76 5.83 8.80 -1.64
N ARG A 77 6.97 8.73 -0.93
CA ARG A 77 8.30 8.58 -1.51
C ARG A 77 8.45 7.24 -2.26
N LEU A 78 7.95 6.14 -1.68
CA LEU A 78 7.94 4.82 -2.33
C LEU A 78 7.25 4.85 -3.70
N ILE A 79 6.12 5.57 -3.79
CA ILE A 79 5.33 5.70 -5.02
C ILE A 79 5.89 6.74 -6.01
N LYS A 80 6.48 7.84 -5.53
CA LYS A 80 6.83 8.98 -6.39
C LYS A 80 8.30 9.04 -6.78
N HIS A 81 9.20 8.37 -6.06
CA HIS A 81 10.63 8.42 -6.34
C HIS A 81 11.00 7.50 -7.52
N THR A 82 11.01 8.07 -8.73
CA THR A 82 11.27 7.34 -9.99
C THR A 82 12.63 6.64 -10.06
N ASN A 83 13.61 7.05 -9.24
CA ASN A 83 14.89 6.35 -9.15
C ASN A 83 14.77 4.94 -8.56
N LEU A 84 13.79 4.69 -7.67
CA LEU A 84 13.55 3.37 -7.09
C LEU A 84 13.17 2.35 -8.18
N TYR A 85 12.41 2.81 -9.17
CA TYR A 85 11.91 2.04 -10.30
C TYR A 85 12.97 1.56 -11.30
N LYS A 86 14.19 2.08 -11.21
CA LYS A 86 15.34 1.55 -11.97
C LYS A 86 15.71 0.13 -11.53
N LYS A 87 15.43 -0.21 -10.26
CA LYS A 87 15.81 -1.47 -9.64
C LYS A 87 14.63 -2.28 -9.11
N HIS A 88 13.46 -1.64 -8.96
CA HIS A 88 12.31 -2.26 -8.29
C HIS A 88 11.01 -2.09 -9.08
N SER A 89 10.09 -3.02 -8.87
CA SER A 89 8.68 -2.87 -9.21
C SER A 89 7.86 -3.41 -8.05
N PHE A 90 6.66 -2.90 -7.86
CA PHE A 90 5.81 -3.17 -6.71
C PHE A 90 4.47 -3.76 -7.18
N CYS A 91 4.03 -4.79 -6.47
CA CYS A 91 2.72 -5.38 -6.65
C CYS A 91 2.02 -5.47 -5.29
N PHE A 92 0.92 -4.75 -5.16
CA PHE A 92 0.15 -4.70 -3.91
C PHE A 92 -1.12 -5.54 -4.04
N PHE A 93 -1.35 -6.40 -3.06
CA PHE A 93 -2.56 -7.19 -2.94
C PHE A 93 -3.38 -6.68 -1.74
N ILE A 94 -4.60 -6.22 -1.99
CA ILE A 94 -5.46 -5.64 -0.98
C ILE A 94 -6.80 -6.37 -1.01
N ASP A 95 -7.09 -7.13 0.05
CA ASP A 95 -8.33 -7.88 0.17
C ASP A 95 -9.30 -7.21 1.15
N GLY A 96 -10.60 -7.39 0.91
CA GLY A 96 -11.69 -6.80 1.71
C GLY A 96 -11.88 -5.30 1.52
N LEU A 97 -11.63 -4.72 0.34
CA LEU A 97 -11.70 -3.26 0.16
C LEU A 97 -13.07 -2.64 0.55
N ASP A 98 -14.16 -3.40 0.50
CA ASP A 98 -15.49 -2.98 1.00
C ASP A 98 -15.54 -2.82 2.53
N GLU A 99 -14.66 -3.49 3.27
CA GLU A 99 -14.55 -3.43 4.72
C GLU A 99 -13.71 -2.24 5.22
N TYR A 100 -13.20 -1.38 4.31
CA TYR A 100 -12.56 -0.13 4.68
C TYR A 100 -13.49 0.77 5.52
N GLU A 101 -13.00 1.18 6.69
CA GLU A 101 -13.68 2.14 7.57
C GLU A 101 -13.20 3.56 7.23
N GLY A 102 -13.97 4.22 6.36
CA GLY A 102 -13.79 5.62 6.01
C GLY A 102 -14.00 6.59 7.20
N THR A 103 -13.65 7.84 6.97
CA THR A 103 -13.95 8.96 7.88
C THR A 103 -15.03 9.85 7.30
N ARG A 104 -15.47 10.88 8.04
CA ARG A 104 -16.40 11.88 7.49
C ARG A 104 -15.85 12.63 6.26
N GLN A 105 -14.54 12.62 6.05
CA GLN A 105 -13.86 13.34 4.97
C GLN A 105 -13.34 12.43 3.86
N TYR A 106 -13.28 11.11 4.10
CA TYR A 106 -12.65 10.15 3.20
C TYR A 106 -13.49 8.88 3.17
N ASP A 107 -14.07 8.56 2.03
CA ASP A 107 -14.91 7.38 1.83
C ASP A 107 -14.25 6.35 0.89
N HIS A 108 -15.01 5.32 0.48
CA HIS A 108 -14.53 4.29 -0.43
C HIS A 108 -14.14 4.83 -1.81
N ARG A 109 -14.76 5.92 -2.29
CA ARG A 109 -14.37 6.55 -3.55
C ARG A 109 -13.01 7.21 -3.40
N ASP A 110 -12.76 7.93 -2.31
CA ASP A 110 -11.45 8.53 -2.06
C ASP A 110 -10.36 7.47 -1.94
N MET A 111 -10.66 6.32 -1.32
CA MET A 111 -9.74 5.18 -1.28
C MET A 111 -9.42 4.66 -2.67
N VAL A 112 -10.43 4.48 -3.52
CA VAL A 112 -10.25 4.01 -4.89
C VAL A 112 -9.45 5.01 -5.73
N ASP A 113 -9.77 6.30 -5.64
CA ASP A 113 -9.05 7.37 -6.33
C ASP A 113 -7.58 7.41 -5.88
N LEU A 114 -7.31 7.18 -4.60
CA LEU A 114 -5.96 7.06 -4.06
C LEU A 114 -5.21 5.87 -4.68
N LEU A 115 -5.79 4.67 -4.70
CA LEU A 115 -5.16 3.48 -5.31
C LEU A 115 -4.90 3.70 -6.80
N CYS A 116 -5.86 4.27 -7.52
CA CYS A 116 -5.69 4.65 -8.92
C CYS A 116 -4.54 5.64 -9.10
N SER A 117 -4.42 6.65 -8.23
CA SER A 117 -3.33 7.63 -8.30
C SER A 117 -1.95 7.00 -8.18
N TRP A 118 -1.79 5.92 -7.40
CA TRP A 118 -0.52 5.20 -7.27
C TRP A 118 -0.15 4.50 -8.57
N THR A 119 -1.12 3.83 -9.21
CA THR A 119 -0.90 3.18 -10.52
C THR A 119 -0.63 4.20 -11.62
N GLN A 120 -1.25 5.38 -11.57
CA GLN A 120 -1.04 6.45 -12.55
C GLN A 120 0.33 7.12 -12.38
N ALA A 121 0.83 7.24 -11.15
CA ALA A 121 2.15 7.78 -10.87
C ALA A 121 3.29 6.89 -11.43
N ALA A 122 3.05 5.58 -11.55
CA ALA A 122 4.05 4.60 -11.97
C ALA A 122 3.42 3.40 -12.72
N PRO A 123 2.86 3.60 -13.93
CA PRO A 123 2.00 2.62 -14.60
C PRO A 123 2.69 1.31 -14.98
N ASN A 124 4.02 1.34 -15.15
CA ASN A 124 4.81 0.17 -15.52
C ASN A 124 5.47 -0.52 -14.33
N GLU A 125 5.45 0.11 -13.15
CA GLU A 125 6.18 -0.34 -11.97
C GLU A 125 5.31 -0.59 -10.76
N VAL A 126 4.12 -0.01 -10.68
CA VAL A 126 3.17 -0.24 -9.59
C VAL A 126 1.92 -0.91 -10.16
N LYS A 127 1.66 -2.12 -9.68
CA LYS A 127 0.43 -2.86 -9.94
C LYS A 127 -0.31 -3.08 -8.63
N ILE A 128 -1.64 -3.02 -8.68
CA ILE A 128 -2.49 -3.23 -7.53
C ILE A 128 -3.57 -4.24 -7.92
N CYS A 129 -3.73 -5.27 -7.11
CA CYS A 129 -4.84 -6.20 -7.19
C CYS A 129 -5.71 -6.00 -5.94
N VAL A 130 -7.00 -5.73 -6.16
CA VAL A 130 -7.97 -5.52 -5.10
C VAL A 130 -9.09 -6.56 -5.18
N SER A 131 -9.52 -7.06 -4.04
CA SER A 131 -10.76 -7.83 -3.91
C SER A 131 -11.74 -7.13 -2.97
N SER A 132 -13.03 -7.24 -3.29
CA SER A 132 -14.13 -6.70 -2.50
C SER A 132 -15.41 -7.46 -2.80
N ARG A 133 -16.40 -7.35 -1.90
CA ARG A 133 -17.79 -7.71 -2.22
C ARG A 133 -18.36 -6.76 -3.27
N GLU A 134 -19.38 -7.21 -3.99
CA GLU A 134 -20.06 -6.38 -4.98
C GLU A 134 -20.63 -5.11 -4.33
N HIS A 135 -20.05 -3.96 -4.66
CA HIS A 135 -20.49 -2.66 -4.20
C HIS A 135 -20.40 -1.66 -5.34
N ASN A 136 -21.45 -0.84 -5.53
CA ASN A 136 -21.60 0.04 -6.70
C ASN A 136 -20.41 0.97 -6.96
N VAL A 137 -19.73 1.40 -5.89
CA VAL A 137 -18.54 2.29 -5.97
C VAL A 137 -17.40 1.61 -6.73
N PHE A 138 -17.18 0.30 -6.51
CA PHE A 138 -16.14 -0.46 -7.22
C PHE A 138 -16.57 -0.83 -8.64
N THR A 139 -17.88 -1.04 -8.85
CA THR A 139 -18.46 -1.33 -10.16
C THR A 139 -18.46 -0.11 -11.11
N ASN A 140 -18.27 1.10 -10.60
CA ASN A 140 -18.14 2.30 -11.44
C ASN A 140 -16.70 2.74 -11.66
N ALA A 141 -15.78 2.35 -10.77
CA ALA A 141 -14.40 2.83 -10.82
C ALA A 141 -13.48 2.07 -11.80
N PHE A 142 -13.75 0.80 -12.04
CA PHE A 142 -12.87 -0.05 -12.87
C PHE A 142 -13.58 -0.48 -14.17
N HIS A 143 -12.83 -0.64 -15.26
CA HIS A 143 -13.40 -1.23 -16.49
C HIS A 143 -13.78 -2.70 -16.27
N SER A 144 -14.84 -3.17 -16.94
CA SER A 144 -15.33 -4.56 -16.80
C SER A 144 -14.27 -5.61 -17.11
N GLU A 145 -13.36 -5.35 -18.04
CA GLU A 145 -12.27 -6.26 -18.43
C GLU A 145 -11.22 -6.43 -17.32
N ASN A 146 -11.11 -5.48 -16.40
CA ASN A 146 -10.19 -5.52 -15.25
C ASN A 146 -10.89 -5.96 -13.96
N ARG A 147 -12.10 -6.52 -14.07
CA ARG A 147 -12.91 -7.00 -12.93
C ARG A 147 -13.40 -8.42 -13.18
N PRO A 148 -12.51 -9.42 -13.11
CA PRO A 148 -12.96 -10.80 -13.07
C PRO A 148 -13.90 -10.97 -11.87
N ARG A 149 -15.12 -11.45 -12.13
CA ARG A 149 -16.07 -11.83 -11.08
C ARG A 149 -15.84 -13.30 -10.76
N LEU A 150 -15.50 -13.59 -9.51
CA LEU A 150 -15.12 -14.95 -9.13
C LEU A 150 -16.27 -15.95 -9.35
N HIS A 151 -17.53 -15.52 -9.12
CA HIS A 151 -18.70 -16.39 -9.32
C HIS A 151 -18.91 -16.78 -10.79
N ASP A 152 -18.67 -15.88 -11.74
CA ASP A 152 -18.77 -16.18 -13.19
C ASP A 152 -17.70 -17.19 -13.66
N LEU A 153 -16.60 -17.31 -12.92
CA LEU A 153 -15.49 -18.23 -13.22
C LEU A 153 -15.65 -19.60 -12.57
N THR A 154 -16.54 -19.74 -11.58
CA THR A 154 -16.81 -21.02 -10.90
C THR A 154 -18.03 -21.74 -11.46
N ASP A 155 -18.87 -21.07 -12.25
CA ASP A 155 -20.09 -21.64 -12.84
C ASP A 155 -19.84 -22.46 -14.14
N GLN A 156 -18.58 -22.63 -14.55
CA GLN A 156 -18.18 -23.45 -15.71
C GLN A 156 -17.79 -24.90 -15.35
N GLY A 157 -18.34 -25.43 -14.25
CA GLY A 157 -18.11 -26.81 -13.76
C GLY A 157 -19.17 -27.80 -14.20
#